data_AF-X0ZTG3-F1
#
_entry.id   AF-X0ZTG3-F1
#
_cell.length_a   1.000
_cell.length_b   1.000
_cell.length_c   1.000
_cell.angle_alpha   90.00
_cell.angle_beta   90.00
_cell.angle_gamma   90.00
#
_symmetry.space_group_name_H-M   'P 1'
#
loop_
_entity.id
_entity.type
_entity.pdbx_description
1 polymer ?
#
loop_
_entity_poly.entity_id
_entity_poly.type
_entity_poly.pdbx_seq_one_letter_code
_entity_poly.pdbx_strand_id
1 'polypeptide(L)'
;MFVQNKAKVGTLIISLFLIFSLVGCIGSSIDEAQIMQIAKNIEEAIEEKDVDLFMKNISYNYSDSNGGTYDNHINNLPEEIFSKIEKAEDLANVFPLLKIEVKVTIPESDLVITDIYASGKLEIKISLKACIFWYLCTTLYNENIEYNIDFQKEDEEWKIISMIKL
;
A
#
# COMPACT_ATOMS: atom_id res chain seq x y z
N MET A 1 43.82 -30.57 -34.46
CA MET A 1 42.36 -30.78 -34.29
C MET A 1 42.00 -30.42 -32.84
N PHE A 2 41.82 -29.12 -32.53
CA PHE A 2 41.68 -28.64 -31.14
C PHE A 2 40.76 -27.40 -31.08
N VAL A 3 39.59 -27.44 -31.74
CA VAL A 3 38.69 -26.26 -31.76
C VAL A 3 37.22 -26.59 -31.47
N GLN A 4 36.78 -27.87 -31.49
CA GLN A 4 35.34 -28.15 -31.49
C GLN A 4 34.65 -28.27 -30.11
N ASN A 5 35.38 -28.40 -29.00
CA ASN A 5 34.78 -28.59 -27.67
C ASN A 5 34.74 -27.34 -26.77
N LYS A 6 35.53 -26.30 -27.07
CA LYS A 6 35.52 -25.06 -26.25
C LYS A 6 34.26 -24.22 -26.48
N ALA A 7 33.73 -24.22 -27.71
CA ALA A 7 32.53 -23.46 -28.07
C ALA A 7 31.28 -23.96 -27.31
N LYS A 8 31.08 -25.28 -27.23
CA LYS A 8 29.93 -25.92 -26.56
C LYS A 8 29.91 -25.70 -25.04
N VAL A 9 31.08 -25.73 -24.39
CA VAL A 9 31.18 -25.48 -22.94
C VAL A 9 30.91 -23.99 -22.64
N GLY A 10 31.39 -23.08 -23.48
CA GLY A 10 31.10 -21.65 -23.35
C GLY A 10 29.61 -21.33 -23.48
N THR A 11 28.89 -21.99 -24.39
CA THR A 11 27.44 -21.78 -24.58
C THR A 11 26.63 -22.22 -23.35
N LEU A 12 27.01 -23.35 -22.73
CA LEU A 12 26.38 -23.88 -21.52
C LEU A 12 26.59 -22.98 -20.29
N ILE A 13 27.78 -22.39 -20.15
CA ILE A 13 28.07 -21.48 -19.03
C ILE A 13 27.29 -20.17 -19.19
N ILE A 14 27.21 -19.63 -20.41
CA ILE A 14 26.43 -18.41 -20.70
C ILE A 14 24.93 -18.65 -20.49
N SER A 15 24.38 -19.79 -20.92
CA SER A 15 22.97 -20.11 -20.69
C SER A 15 22.65 -20.28 -19.21
N LEU A 16 23.57 -20.88 -18.43
CA LEU A 16 23.40 -21.04 -16.99
C LEU A 16 23.43 -19.69 -16.26
N PHE A 17 24.33 -18.79 -16.66
CA PHE A 17 24.41 -17.44 -16.10
C PHE A 17 23.17 -16.59 -16.41
N LEU A 18 22.60 -16.75 -17.62
CA LEU A 18 21.35 -16.11 -18.01
C LEU A 18 20.17 -16.57 -17.13
N ILE A 19 20.09 -17.87 -16.83
CA ILE A 19 19.04 -18.43 -15.95
C ILE A 19 19.19 -17.88 -14.52
N PHE A 20 20.43 -17.76 -13.99
CA PHE A 20 20.65 -17.17 -12.67
C PHE A 20 20.37 -15.66 -12.62
N SER A 21 20.61 -14.92 -13.71
CA SER A 21 20.26 -13.49 -13.77
C SER A 21 18.75 -13.21 -13.75
N LEU A 22 17.90 -14.21 -14.03
CA LEU A 22 16.43 -14.07 -14.01
C LEU A 22 15.81 -14.28 -12.63
N VAL A 23 16.54 -14.82 -11.65
CA VAL A 23 16.00 -15.10 -10.30
C VAL A 23 15.88 -13.82 -9.47
N GLY A 24 16.57 -12.74 -9.84
CA GLY A 24 16.56 -11.46 -9.12
C GLY A 24 15.24 -10.67 -9.22
N CYS A 25 14.40 -10.92 -10.22
CA CYS A 25 13.12 -10.22 -10.38
C CYS A 25 11.96 -10.83 -9.58
N ILE A 26 12.13 -12.03 -9.03
CA ILE A 26 11.04 -12.73 -8.31
C ILE A 26 10.76 -12.02 -6.96
N GLY A 27 11.79 -11.51 -6.28
CA GLY A 27 11.65 -10.77 -5.02
C GLY A 27 10.75 -9.54 -5.16
N SER A 28 11.00 -8.71 -6.18
CA SER A 28 10.20 -7.50 -6.44
C SER A 28 8.71 -7.76 -6.58
N SER A 29 8.32 -8.89 -7.20
CA SER A 29 6.89 -9.22 -7.37
C SER A 29 6.20 -9.66 -6.08
N ILE A 30 6.96 -10.23 -5.14
CA ILE A 30 6.45 -10.61 -3.81
C ILE A 30 6.35 -9.37 -2.92
N ASP A 31 7.38 -8.52 -2.94
CA ASP A 31 7.42 -7.28 -2.18
C ASP A 31 6.29 -6.32 -2.59
N GLU A 32 6.06 -6.16 -3.90
CA GLU A 32 4.95 -5.38 -4.44
C GLU A 32 3.60 -5.93 -3.95
N ALA A 33 3.40 -7.25 -4.01
CA ALA A 33 2.16 -7.87 -3.55
C ALA A 33 1.92 -7.66 -2.04
N GLN A 34 2.97 -7.72 -1.21
CA GLN A 34 2.90 -7.43 0.22
C GLN A 34 2.54 -5.97 0.48
N ILE A 35 3.15 -5.02 -0.25
CA ILE A 35 2.84 -3.59 -0.13
C ILE A 35 1.40 -3.31 -0.60
N MET A 36 0.93 -3.93 -1.68
CA MET A 36 -0.48 -3.83 -2.10
C MET A 36 -1.44 -4.42 -1.07
N GLN A 37 -1.02 -5.46 -0.33
CA GLN A 37 -1.83 -6.01 0.75
C GLN A 37 -1.97 -5.04 1.92
N ILE A 38 -0.95 -4.21 2.20
CA ILE A 38 -1.06 -3.14 3.20
C ILE A 38 -2.19 -2.17 2.83
N ALA A 39 -2.29 -1.75 1.57
CA ALA A 39 -3.37 -0.88 1.12
C ALA A 39 -4.76 -1.49 1.38
N LYS A 40 -4.93 -2.79 1.11
CA LYS A 40 -6.17 -3.52 1.40
C LYS A 40 -6.48 -3.61 2.88
N ASN A 41 -5.47 -3.90 3.70
CA ASN A 41 -5.65 -3.95 5.15
C ASN A 41 -6.06 -2.57 5.70
N ILE A 42 -5.51 -1.48 5.14
CA ILE A 42 -5.92 -0.12 5.50
C ILE A 42 -7.34 0.17 5.02
N GLU A 43 -7.72 -0.25 3.82
CA GLU A 43 -9.11 -0.14 3.33
C GLU A 43 -10.10 -0.82 4.30
N GLU A 44 -9.83 -2.08 4.63
CA GLU A 44 -10.65 -2.87 5.57
C GLU A 44 -10.68 -2.24 6.96
N ALA A 45 -9.52 -1.81 7.48
CA ALA A 45 -9.45 -1.12 8.76
C ALA A 45 -10.32 0.15 8.77
N ILE A 46 -10.31 0.88 7.68
CA ILE A 46 -11.10 2.10 7.51
C ILE A 46 -12.61 1.79 7.45
N GLU A 47 -13.01 0.78 6.69
CA GLU A 47 -14.41 0.36 6.56
C GLU A 47 -14.98 -0.21 7.88
N GLU A 48 -14.18 -0.98 8.61
CA GLU A 48 -14.59 -1.60 9.88
C GLU A 48 -14.35 -0.71 11.11
N LYS A 49 -13.69 0.44 10.92
CA LYS A 49 -13.20 1.32 11.99
C LYS A 49 -12.29 0.60 12.98
N ASP A 50 -11.48 -0.32 12.47
CA ASP A 50 -10.54 -1.11 13.26
C ASP A 50 -9.17 -0.41 13.29
N VAL A 51 -8.94 0.33 14.38
CA VAL A 51 -7.65 1.00 14.63
C VAL A 51 -6.51 -0.02 14.74
N ASP A 52 -6.75 -1.19 15.34
CA ASP A 52 -5.72 -2.20 15.55
C ASP A 52 -5.28 -2.81 14.21
N LEU A 53 -6.23 -3.07 13.31
CA LEU A 53 -5.94 -3.54 11.95
C LEU A 53 -5.14 -2.50 11.16
N PHE A 54 -5.47 -1.21 11.28
CA PHE A 54 -4.69 -0.13 10.66
C PHE A 54 -3.25 -0.17 11.18
N MET A 55 -3.11 -0.14 12.52
CA MET A 55 -1.84 -0.03 13.21
C MET A 55 -0.93 -1.25 13.00
N LYS A 56 -1.47 -2.43 12.72
CA LYS A 56 -0.69 -3.64 12.37
C LYS A 56 0.20 -3.46 11.13
N ASN A 57 -0.14 -2.53 10.24
CA ASN A 57 0.63 -2.21 9.05
C ASN A 57 1.71 -1.16 9.30
N ILE A 58 1.75 -0.57 10.49
CA ILE A 58 2.70 0.47 10.88
C ILE A 58 3.87 -0.17 11.63
N SER A 59 5.07 0.33 11.35
CA SER A 59 6.26 -0.03 12.10
C SER A 59 6.28 0.68 13.45
N TYR A 60 6.34 -0.08 14.55
CA TYR A 60 6.59 0.47 15.88
C TYR A 60 8.08 0.57 16.22
N ASN A 61 8.92 -0.12 15.45
CA ASN A 61 10.35 -0.26 15.70
C ASN A 61 11.18 0.78 14.93
N TYR A 62 10.56 1.50 13.99
CA TYR A 62 11.24 2.50 13.19
C TYR A 62 11.68 3.71 14.01
N SER A 63 12.95 4.05 13.86
CA SER A 63 13.54 5.29 14.35
C SER A 63 14.63 5.77 13.40
N ASP A 64 14.50 6.97 12.87
CA ASP A 64 15.53 7.59 12.03
C ASP A 64 16.57 8.37 12.84
N SER A 65 17.65 8.78 12.17
CA SER A 65 18.75 9.53 12.79
C SER A 65 18.37 10.93 13.29
N ASN A 66 17.21 11.45 12.87
CA ASN A 66 16.66 12.73 13.30
C ASN A 66 15.64 12.58 14.45
N GLY A 67 15.43 11.36 14.96
CA GLY A 67 14.43 11.07 15.99
C GLY A 67 13.01 10.94 15.44
N GLY A 68 12.84 10.80 14.13
CA GLY A 68 11.58 10.43 13.49
C GLY A 68 11.19 9.01 13.87
N THR A 69 9.97 8.84 14.38
CA THR A 69 9.35 7.56 14.74
C THR A 69 7.91 7.55 14.24
N TYR A 70 7.21 6.42 14.31
CA TYR A 70 5.79 6.38 13.97
C TYR A 70 4.97 7.41 14.77
N ASP A 71 5.35 7.68 16.02
CA ASP A 71 4.65 8.64 16.89
C ASP A 71 4.64 10.06 16.29
N ASN A 72 5.68 10.42 15.54
CA ASN A 72 5.83 11.75 14.97
C ASN A 72 5.39 11.83 13.50
N HIS A 73 5.31 10.69 12.80
CA HIS A 73 4.95 10.61 11.39
C HIS A 73 3.51 10.14 11.13
N ILE A 74 2.89 9.39 12.06
CA ILE A 74 1.66 8.63 11.77
C ILE A 74 0.58 8.76 12.86
N ASN A 75 0.94 9.07 14.10
CA ASN A 75 0.09 8.88 15.31
C ASN A 75 -1.32 9.51 15.28
N ASN A 76 -1.56 10.54 14.46
CA ASN A 76 -2.88 11.19 14.36
C ASN A 76 -3.62 10.89 13.05
N LEU A 77 -3.00 10.18 12.10
CA LEU A 77 -3.58 9.89 10.80
C LEU A 77 -4.80 8.95 10.87
N PRO A 78 -4.76 7.84 11.62
CA PRO A 78 -5.92 6.98 11.75
C PRO A 78 -7.12 7.76 12.29
N GLU A 79 -6.92 8.54 13.38
CA GLU A 79 -7.98 9.33 14.00
C GLU A 79 -8.57 10.40 13.05
N GLU A 80 -7.73 11.09 12.26
CA GLU A 80 -8.22 12.04 11.25
C GLU A 80 -9.11 11.36 10.20
N ILE A 81 -8.68 10.20 9.68
CA ILE A 81 -9.41 9.46 8.65
C ILE A 81 -10.72 8.92 9.22
N PHE A 82 -10.69 8.29 10.39
CA PHE A 82 -11.89 7.77 11.05
C PHE A 82 -12.90 8.87 11.38
N SER A 83 -12.44 10.03 11.86
CA SER A 83 -13.33 11.17 12.14
C SER A 83 -14.04 11.69 10.87
N LYS A 84 -13.38 11.65 9.71
CA LYS A 84 -14.01 12.02 8.43
C LYS A 84 -15.11 11.04 8.04
N ILE A 85 -14.90 9.75 8.29
CA ILE A 85 -15.87 8.70 7.96
C ILE A 85 -17.05 8.72 8.91
N GLU A 86 -16.82 8.91 10.20
CA GLU A 86 -17.89 9.09 11.18
C GLU A 86 -18.83 10.24 10.80
N LYS A 87 -18.27 11.38 10.37
CA LYS A 87 -19.09 12.51 9.89
C LYS A 87 -19.90 12.15 8.64
N ALA A 88 -19.33 11.36 7.73
CA ALA A 88 -20.05 10.89 6.54
C ALA A 88 -21.16 9.90 6.93
N GLU A 89 -20.91 9.03 7.91
CA GLU A 89 -21.88 8.05 8.42
C GLU A 89 -23.02 8.70 9.18
N ASP A 90 -22.76 9.73 9.98
CA ASP A 90 -23.82 10.49 10.65
C ASP A 90 -24.81 11.05 9.62
N LEU A 91 -24.29 11.53 8.49
CA LEU A 91 -25.13 11.98 7.37
C LEU A 91 -25.86 10.81 6.69
N ALA A 92 -25.19 9.66 6.51
CA ALA A 92 -25.79 8.47 5.92
C ALA A 92 -26.89 7.85 6.81
N ASN A 93 -26.72 7.88 8.12
CA ASN A 93 -27.69 7.38 9.10
C ASN A 93 -29.01 8.17 9.08
N VAL A 94 -28.95 9.48 8.76
CA VAL A 94 -30.15 10.30 8.58
C VAL A 94 -30.90 9.95 7.29
N PHE A 95 -30.20 9.44 6.28
CA PHE A 95 -30.75 9.10 4.97
C PHE A 95 -30.38 7.67 4.57
N PRO A 96 -31.21 6.65 4.86
CA PRO A 96 -30.91 5.23 4.61
C PRO A 96 -30.60 4.85 3.15
N LEU A 97 -30.84 5.76 2.21
CA LEU A 97 -30.49 5.63 0.80
C LEU A 97 -29.00 5.96 0.53
N LEU A 98 -28.29 6.49 1.52
CA LEU A 98 -26.88 6.84 1.41
C LEU A 98 -26.00 5.65 1.79
N LYS A 99 -24.99 5.40 0.97
CA LYS A 99 -23.96 4.40 1.18
C LYS A 99 -22.59 5.07 1.12
N ILE A 100 -21.73 4.76 2.07
CA ILE A 100 -20.33 5.16 2.03
C ILE A 100 -19.53 4.04 1.37
N GLU A 101 -18.58 4.44 0.54
CA GLU A 101 -17.64 3.57 -0.13
C GLU A 101 -16.26 4.15 0.08
N VAL A 102 -15.36 3.33 0.62
CA VAL A 102 -13.97 3.67 0.83
C VAL A 102 -13.16 2.89 -0.21
N LYS A 103 -12.12 3.52 -0.75
CA LYS A 103 -11.17 2.84 -1.62
C LYS A 103 -9.77 3.34 -1.32
N VAL A 104 -8.86 2.42 -1.04
CA VAL A 104 -7.45 2.71 -0.75
C VAL A 104 -6.58 2.09 -1.83
N THR A 105 -5.75 2.90 -2.48
CA THR A 105 -4.91 2.44 -3.59
C THR A 105 -3.50 2.97 -3.49
N ILE A 106 -2.53 2.10 -3.79
CA ILE A 106 -1.15 2.48 -4.07
C ILE A 106 -0.93 2.23 -5.56
N PRO A 107 -0.76 3.27 -6.39
CA PRO A 107 -0.47 3.08 -7.80
C PRO A 107 0.89 2.39 -7.98
N GLU A 108 0.92 1.26 -8.70
CA GLU A 108 2.16 0.53 -9.02
C GLU A 108 3.20 1.46 -9.70
N SER A 109 2.73 2.42 -10.49
CA SER A 109 3.58 3.40 -11.17
C SER A 109 4.28 4.39 -10.24
N ASP A 110 3.75 4.63 -9.05
CA ASP A 110 4.37 5.49 -8.04
C ASP A 110 5.25 4.69 -7.06
N LEU A 111 5.19 3.35 -7.10
CA LEU A 111 5.93 2.50 -6.18
C LEU A 111 7.38 2.31 -6.64
N VAL A 112 8.32 2.69 -5.78
CA VAL A 112 9.76 2.49 -5.98
C VAL A 112 10.25 1.59 -4.86
N ILE A 113 10.59 0.34 -5.21
CA ILE A 113 11.12 -0.65 -4.27
C ILE A 113 12.64 -0.74 -4.42
N THR A 114 13.33 -0.68 -3.29
CA THR A 114 14.75 -1.00 -3.12
C THR A 114 14.88 -2.14 -2.12
N ASP A 115 16.10 -2.62 -1.86
CA ASP A 115 16.37 -3.80 -1.03
C ASP A 115 15.50 -3.92 0.24
N ILE A 116 15.64 -2.97 1.17
CA ILE A 116 14.88 -2.95 2.43
C ILE A 116 13.95 -1.75 2.60
N TYR A 117 13.86 -0.89 1.58
CA TYR A 117 13.06 0.34 1.61
C TYR A 117 12.19 0.44 0.37
N ALA A 118 10.98 0.96 0.53
CA ALA A 118 10.13 1.35 -0.60
C ALA A 118 9.48 2.70 -0.34
N SER A 119 9.18 3.42 -1.41
CA SER A 119 8.45 4.69 -1.36
C SER A 119 7.35 4.69 -2.40
N GLY A 120 6.23 5.35 -2.11
CA GLY A 120 5.16 5.50 -3.09
C GLY A 120 4.11 6.53 -2.67
N LYS A 121 2.95 6.44 -3.30
CA LYS A 121 1.78 7.24 -2.96
C LYS A 121 0.62 6.36 -2.51
N LEU A 122 -0.06 6.78 -1.46
CA LEU A 122 -1.31 6.18 -1.01
C LEU A 122 -2.45 7.16 -1.29
N GLU A 123 -3.45 6.71 -2.04
CA GLU A 123 -4.69 7.43 -2.29
C GLU A 123 -5.81 6.80 -1.48
N ILE A 124 -6.55 7.61 -0.72
CA ILE A 124 -7.75 7.22 0.01
C ILE A 124 -8.92 8.01 -0.57
N LYS A 125 -9.86 7.30 -1.19
CA LYS A 125 -11.09 7.86 -1.76
C LYS A 125 -12.27 7.50 -0.89
N ILE A 126 -12.96 8.51 -0.36
CA ILE A 126 -14.17 8.36 0.44
C ILE A 126 -15.33 8.93 -0.37
N SER A 127 -16.27 8.08 -0.76
CA SER A 127 -17.42 8.44 -1.58
C SER A 127 -18.73 8.22 -0.84
N LEU A 128 -19.58 9.24 -0.79
CA LEU A 128 -20.96 9.13 -0.34
C LEU A 128 -21.85 9.00 -1.58
N LYS A 129 -22.52 7.86 -1.72
CA LYS A 129 -23.42 7.58 -2.84
C LYS A 129 -24.87 7.56 -2.35
N ALA A 130 -25.77 8.21 -3.08
CA ALA A 130 -27.21 8.04 -2.90
C ALA A 130 -27.73 7.00 -3.87
N CYS A 131 -28.26 5.91 -3.33
CA CYS A 131 -28.80 4.80 -4.09
C CYS A 131 -30.33 4.82 -3.99
N ILE A 132 -31.00 5.14 -5.10
CA ILE A 132 -32.45 5.02 -5.25
C ILE A 132 -32.72 3.64 -5.86
N PHE A 133 -33.50 2.80 -5.17
CA PHE A 133 -33.71 1.39 -5.54
C PHE A 133 -32.40 0.62 -5.79
N TRP A 134 -31.69 0.19 -4.74
CA TRP A 134 -30.52 -0.74 -4.67
C TRP A 134 -29.38 -0.71 -5.75
N TYR A 135 -29.64 -0.42 -7.01
CA TYR A 135 -28.76 -0.40 -8.17
C TYR A 135 -28.53 1.00 -8.78
N LEU A 136 -29.39 1.99 -8.51
CA LEU A 136 -29.29 3.33 -9.09
C LEU A 136 -28.59 4.29 -8.11
N CYS A 137 -27.27 4.23 -8.08
CA CYS A 137 -26.43 5.03 -7.20
C CYS A 137 -25.82 6.24 -7.91
N THR A 138 -25.93 7.42 -7.30
CA THR A 138 -25.22 8.64 -7.71
C THR A 138 -24.24 9.06 -6.62
N THR A 139 -23.04 9.47 -6.99
CA THR A 139 -22.10 10.07 -6.03
C THR A 139 -22.59 11.45 -5.65
N LEU A 140 -22.78 11.70 -4.36
CA LEU A 140 -23.15 13.01 -3.80
C LEU A 140 -21.92 13.78 -3.32
N TYR A 141 -20.98 13.06 -2.72
CA TYR A 141 -19.76 13.62 -2.16
C TYR A 141 -18.61 12.67 -2.44
N ASN A 142 -17.45 13.24 -2.72
CA ASN A 142 -16.21 12.51 -2.93
C ASN A 142 -15.07 13.31 -2.32
N GLU A 143 -14.33 12.67 -1.43
CA GLU A 143 -13.09 13.19 -0.87
C GLU A 143 -11.95 12.28 -1.33
N ASN A 144 -10.89 12.89 -1.86
CA ASN A 144 -9.66 12.19 -2.21
C ASN A 144 -8.56 12.73 -1.31
N ILE A 145 -7.89 11.84 -0.59
CA ILE A 145 -6.79 12.17 0.31
C ILE A 145 -5.55 11.44 -0.19
N GLU A 146 -4.47 12.18 -0.40
CA GLU A 146 -3.24 11.64 -0.95
C GLU A 146 -2.11 11.77 0.08
N TYR A 147 -1.29 10.73 0.16
CA TYR A 147 -0.13 10.66 1.05
C TYR A 147 1.10 10.21 0.28
N ASN A 148 2.24 10.85 0.53
CA ASN A 148 3.52 10.20 0.32
C ASN A 148 3.71 9.16 1.43
N ILE A 149 4.09 7.95 1.05
CA ILE A 149 4.25 6.83 1.98
C ILE A 149 5.61 6.19 1.81
N ASP A 150 6.27 5.94 2.94
CA ASP A 150 7.53 5.22 2.99
C ASP A 150 7.35 3.92 3.76
N PHE A 151 8.01 2.88 3.27
CA PHE A 151 7.99 1.53 3.83
C PHE A 151 9.40 1.07 4.14
N GLN A 152 9.50 0.24 5.17
CA GLN A 152 10.70 -0.52 5.48
C GLN A 152 10.34 -1.98 5.67
N LYS A 153 11.22 -2.86 5.18
CA LYS A 153 11.11 -4.29 5.41
C LYS A 153 11.64 -4.63 6.80
N GLU A 154 10.80 -5.23 7.61
CA GLU A 154 11.13 -5.80 8.93
C GLU A 154 11.05 -7.32 8.82
N ASP A 155 12.20 -7.97 8.89
CA ASP A 155 12.35 -9.40 8.59
C ASP A 155 11.83 -9.75 7.17
N GLU A 156 10.66 -10.38 7.08
CA GLU A 156 10.00 -10.75 5.82
C GLU A 156 8.69 -9.97 5.56
N GLU A 157 8.35 -8.99 6.40
CA GLU A 157 7.14 -8.17 6.29
C GLU A 157 7.47 -6.72 5.95
N TRP A 158 6.67 -6.11 5.06
CA TRP A 158 6.72 -4.67 4.84
C TRP A 158 5.87 -3.95 5.87
N LYS A 159 6.40 -2.84 6.40
CA LYS A 159 5.71 -1.94 7.33
C LYS A 159 5.82 -0.51 6.84
N ILE A 160 4.78 0.27 7.10
CA ILE A 160 4.79 1.72 6.88
C ILE A 160 5.61 2.37 7.98
N ILE A 161 6.54 3.24 7.59
CA ILE A 161 7.40 4.00 8.51
C ILE A 161 7.09 5.49 8.49
N SER A 162 6.46 5.99 7.42
CA SER A 162 6.08 7.40 7.27
C SER A 162 4.87 7.55 6.36
N MET A 163 3.98 8.48 6.70
CA MET A 163 2.87 8.92 5.86
C MET A 163 2.75 10.44 5.95
N ILE A 164 2.94 11.14 4.83
CA ILE A 164 2.90 12.61 4.79
C ILE A 164 1.82 13.03 3.80
N LYS A 165 0.80 13.73 4.31
CA LYS A 165 -0.31 14.25 3.52
C LYS A 165 0.18 15.27 2.48
N LEU A 166 -0.35 15.17 1.26
CA LEU A 166 -0.09 16.09 0.14
C LEU A 166 -1.06 17.28 0.11
#